data_AF-F4N9M7-F1
#
_entry.id   AF-F4N9M7-F1
#
_cell.length_a   1.000
_cell.length_b   1.000
_cell.length_c   1.000
_cell.angle_alpha   90.00
_cell.angle_beta   90.00
_cell.angle_gamma   90.00
#
_symmetry.space_group_name_H-M   'P 1'
#
loop_
_entity.id
_entity.type
_entity.pdbx_description
1 polymer ?
#
loop_
_entity_poly.entity_id
_entity_poly.type
_entity_poly.pdbx_seq_one_letter_code
_entity_poly.pdbx_strand_id
1 'polypeptide(L)'
;GCNSVIATQTALKLADYVVTEAGFGADLGAEKFFDIKCRKTGLKPSAAVIVATIRALKMHGGIAKEDLGKENVEALKKGIANLARHVENVKGFGVPPVVAINRFSADTDAELQAVRQACAELHVEAIECNHWAEGSAGTETLAKAVVARAESGKADFRTLYPDDLPLWDKVRTIAQTLYGAQGIIADKKIRDQFAEFQKAGYGHYP
;
A
#
# COMPACT_ATOMS: atom_id res chain seq x y z
N GLY A 1 -4.17 10.63 6.88
CA GLY A 1 -5.37 10.03 6.28
C GLY A 1 -5.58 8.64 6.83
N CYS A 2 -5.76 8.54 8.15
CA CYS A 2 -6.07 7.30 8.85
C CYS A 2 -7.12 7.64 9.91
N ASN A 3 -7.87 6.65 10.39
CA ASN A 3 -8.70 6.83 11.58
C ASN A 3 -7.86 7.08 12.84
N SER A 4 -8.51 7.47 13.93
CA SER A 4 -7.84 7.85 15.18
C SER A 4 -7.00 6.72 15.79
N VAL A 5 -5.92 7.12 16.45
CA VAL A 5 -5.07 6.22 17.25
C VAL A 5 -5.88 5.57 18.36
N ILE A 6 -6.70 6.36 19.06
CA ILE A 6 -7.55 5.88 20.16
C ILE A 6 -8.44 4.72 19.68
N ALA A 7 -9.14 4.87 18.54
CA ALA A 7 -9.99 3.80 18.01
C ALA A 7 -9.18 2.53 17.69
N THR A 8 -8.01 2.70 17.08
CA THR A 8 -7.16 1.55 16.70
C THR A 8 -6.61 0.82 17.92
N GLN A 9 -6.11 1.56 18.93
CA GLN A 9 -5.59 0.98 20.16
C GLN A 9 -6.69 0.34 21.00
N THR A 10 -7.86 0.98 21.11
CA THR A 10 -9.02 0.38 21.79
C THR A 10 -9.43 -0.92 21.13
N ALA A 11 -9.55 -0.95 19.79
CA ALA A 11 -9.89 -2.17 19.07
C ALA A 11 -8.87 -3.30 19.32
N LEU A 12 -7.57 -2.97 19.35
CA LEU A 12 -6.50 -3.94 19.61
C LEU A 12 -6.52 -4.53 21.04
N LYS A 13 -7.27 -3.91 21.96
CA LYS A 13 -7.50 -4.47 23.32
C LYS A 13 -8.76 -5.31 23.42
N LEU A 14 -9.65 -5.24 22.42
CA LEU A 14 -10.98 -5.83 22.47
C LEU A 14 -11.18 -6.96 21.44
N ALA A 15 -10.32 -7.05 20.42
CA ALA A 15 -10.43 -8.01 19.34
C ALA A 15 -9.08 -8.67 19.04
N ASP A 16 -9.14 -9.92 18.58
CA ASP A 16 -7.95 -10.68 18.16
C ASP A 16 -7.33 -10.11 16.87
N TYR A 17 -8.18 -9.58 15.98
CA TYR A 17 -7.77 -8.93 14.74
C TYR A 17 -8.41 -7.56 14.58
N VAL A 18 -7.61 -6.58 14.18
CA VAL A 18 -8.07 -5.22 13.86
C VAL A 18 -7.69 -4.89 12.44
N VAL A 19 -8.71 -4.74 11.59
CA VAL A 19 -8.55 -4.25 10.21
C VAL A 19 -8.76 -2.74 10.21
N THR A 20 -7.85 -2.02 9.59
CA THR A 20 -7.93 -0.57 9.40
C THR A 20 -7.38 -0.21 8.01
N GLU A 21 -7.55 1.05 7.60
CA GLU A 21 -7.16 1.53 6.29
C GLU A 21 -6.49 2.90 6.36
N ALA A 22 -5.86 3.26 5.25
CA ALA A 22 -5.35 4.60 5.00
C ALA A 22 -5.83 5.07 3.63
N GLY A 23 -6.17 6.36 3.54
CA GLY A 23 -6.68 6.95 2.29
C GLY A 23 -5.61 7.07 1.19
N PHE A 24 -6.05 7.09 -0.06
CA PHE A 24 -5.22 7.01 -1.29
C PHE A 24 -4.53 5.65 -1.48
N GLY A 25 -3.55 5.58 -2.38
CA GLY A 25 -2.74 4.39 -2.62
C GLY A 25 -1.70 4.14 -1.53
N ALA A 26 -1.00 3.00 -1.61
CA ALA A 26 0.01 2.63 -0.63
C ALA A 26 1.26 3.54 -0.64
N ASP A 27 1.47 4.27 -1.74
CA ASP A 27 2.50 5.31 -1.87
C ASP A 27 2.26 6.52 -0.95
N LEU A 28 1.00 6.84 -0.63
CA LEU A 28 0.65 7.96 0.25
C LEU A 28 0.03 7.53 1.57
N GLY A 29 -1.01 6.69 1.51
CA GLY A 29 -1.77 6.28 2.68
C GLY A 29 -0.97 5.34 3.57
N ALA A 30 -0.46 4.25 2.99
CA ALA A 30 0.28 3.25 3.74
C ALA A 30 1.62 3.81 4.23
N GLU A 31 2.35 4.57 3.42
CA GLU A 31 3.56 5.31 3.87
C GLU A 31 3.27 6.14 5.11
N LYS A 32 2.27 7.03 5.09
CA LYS A 32 1.93 7.87 6.26
C LYS A 32 1.41 7.04 7.44
N PHE A 33 0.73 5.93 7.18
CA PHE A 33 0.33 5.02 8.25
C PHE A 33 1.57 4.41 8.94
N PHE A 34 2.56 3.97 8.17
CA PHE A 34 3.79 3.38 8.68
C PHE A 34 4.74 4.41 9.31
N ASP A 35 5.10 5.46 8.56
CA ASP A 35 6.11 6.44 8.95
C ASP A 35 5.61 7.52 9.92
N ILE A 36 4.29 7.69 10.09
CA ILE A 36 3.74 8.66 11.06
C ILE A 36 2.94 7.93 12.14
N LYS A 37 1.86 7.23 11.78
CA LYS A 37 0.95 6.65 12.79
C LYS A 37 1.64 5.52 13.57
N CYS A 38 2.21 4.52 12.91
CA CYS A 38 2.93 3.43 13.57
C CYS A 38 4.17 3.94 14.31
N ARG A 39 4.99 4.79 13.67
CA ARG A 39 6.14 5.44 14.31
C ARG A 39 5.80 6.10 15.66
N LYS A 40 4.75 6.93 15.69
CA LYS A 40 4.36 7.68 16.91
C LYS A 40 3.69 6.83 17.99
N THR A 41 3.17 5.65 17.63
CA THR A 41 2.33 4.84 18.55
C THR A 41 2.96 3.51 18.94
N GLY A 42 4.05 3.10 18.28
CA GLY A 42 4.65 1.78 18.46
C GLY A 42 3.83 0.63 17.86
N LEU A 43 2.79 0.93 17.07
CA LEU A 43 1.99 -0.09 16.40
C LEU A 43 2.84 -0.82 15.34
N LYS A 44 2.74 -2.14 15.31
CA LYS A 44 3.44 -3.02 14.37
C LYS A 44 2.43 -3.78 13.51
N PRO A 45 2.26 -3.44 12.22
CA PRO A 45 1.31 -4.11 11.35
C PRO A 45 1.76 -5.55 11.04
N SER A 46 0.86 -6.53 11.23
CA SER A 46 1.18 -7.95 11.02
C SER A 46 0.99 -8.43 9.57
N ALA A 47 0.16 -7.74 8.80
CA ALA A 47 -0.11 -8.01 7.39
C ALA A 47 -0.68 -6.75 6.72
N ALA A 48 -0.62 -6.70 5.39
CA ALA A 48 -1.22 -5.63 4.60
C ALA A 48 -2.01 -6.20 3.42
N VAL A 49 -3.20 -5.65 3.18
CA VAL A 49 -4.02 -5.97 2.01
C VAL A 49 -3.89 -4.83 1.01
N ILE A 50 -3.46 -5.13 -0.22
CA ILE A 50 -3.43 -4.18 -1.34
C ILE A 50 -4.63 -4.48 -2.23
N VAL A 51 -5.58 -3.55 -2.30
CA VAL A 51 -6.80 -3.72 -3.10
C VAL A 51 -6.54 -3.24 -4.54
N ALA A 52 -6.95 -4.05 -5.52
CA ALA A 52 -6.87 -3.74 -6.93
C ALA A 52 -8.16 -4.16 -7.67
N THR A 53 -8.37 -3.61 -8.87
CA THR A 53 -9.44 -4.02 -9.79
C THR A 53 -8.87 -4.15 -11.19
N ILE A 54 -9.42 -5.06 -12.01
CA ILE A 54 -9.02 -5.23 -13.41
C ILE A 54 -9.17 -3.91 -14.18
N ARG A 55 -10.26 -3.19 -13.95
CA ARG A 55 -10.52 -1.88 -14.56
C ARG A 55 -9.46 -0.84 -14.20
N ALA A 56 -9.07 -0.71 -12.93
CA ALA A 56 -8.04 0.24 -12.52
C ALA A 56 -6.68 -0.10 -13.12
N LEU A 57 -6.32 -1.38 -13.16
CA LEU A 57 -5.09 -1.83 -13.79
C LEU A 57 -5.11 -1.56 -15.31
N LYS A 58 -6.23 -1.79 -16.01
CA LYS A 58 -6.37 -1.37 -17.42
C LYS A 58 -6.21 0.14 -17.62
N MET A 59 -6.71 0.98 -16.70
CA MET A 59 -6.48 2.43 -16.75
C MET A 59 -5.00 2.77 -16.61
N HIS A 60 -4.28 2.14 -15.67
CA HIS A 60 -2.82 2.29 -15.55
C HIS A 60 -2.08 1.77 -16.79
N GLY A 61 -2.68 0.86 -17.54
CA GLY A 61 -2.23 0.40 -18.85
C GLY A 61 -2.52 1.33 -20.02
N GLY A 62 -3.19 2.47 -19.78
CA GLY A 62 -3.50 3.49 -20.79
C GLY A 62 -4.91 3.42 -21.37
N ILE A 63 -5.82 2.59 -20.83
CA ILE A 63 -7.21 2.54 -21.30
C ILE A 63 -8.03 3.67 -20.70
N ALA A 64 -8.77 4.38 -21.55
CA ALA A 64 -9.70 5.43 -21.14
C ALA A 64 -10.83 4.87 -20.28
N LYS A 65 -11.40 5.70 -19.40
CA LYS A 65 -12.40 5.27 -18.40
C LYS A 65 -13.65 4.65 -19.04
N GLU A 66 -14.00 5.13 -20.23
CA GLU A 66 -15.16 4.77 -21.02
C GLU A 66 -15.03 3.38 -21.67
N ASP A 67 -13.79 2.91 -21.89
CA ASP A 67 -13.49 1.67 -22.62
C ASP A 67 -13.17 0.47 -21.71
N LEU A 68 -13.30 0.61 -20.39
CA LEU A 68 -12.88 -0.40 -19.42
C LEU A 68 -13.73 -1.68 -19.37
N GLY A 69 -14.90 -1.68 -20.03
CA GLY A 69 -15.82 -2.82 -20.05
C GLY A 69 -15.42 -3.95 -21.00
N LYS A 70 -14.43 -3.72 -21.88
CA LYS A 70 -13.93 -4.73 -22.81
C LYS A 70 -12.72 -5.44 -22.23
N GLU A 71 -12.60 -6.74 -22.48
CA GLU A 71 -11.39 -7.50 -22.13
C GLU A 71 -10.16 -6.87 -22.81
N ASN A 72 -9.09 -6.65 -22.03
CA ASN A 72 -7.80 -6.21 -22.56
C ASN A 72 -6.64 -6.65 -21.66
N VAL A 73 -6.22 -7.90 -21.81
CA VAL A 73 -5.11 -8.49 -21.05
C VAL A 73 -3.77 -7.75 -21.30
N GLU A 74 -3.55 -7.23 -22.51
CA GLU A 74 -2.29 -6.54 -22.84
C GLU A 74 -2.16 -5.18 -22.14
N ALA A 75 -3.23 -4.38 -22.11
CA ALA A 75 -3.23 -3.16 -21.32
C ALA A 75 -3.17 -3.46 -19.83
N LEU A 76 -3.90 -4.47 -19.37
CA LEU A 76 -3.85 -4.93 -17.98
C LEU A 76 -2.41 -5.23 -17.54
N LYS A 77 -1.67 -6.03 -18.32
CA LYS A 77 -0.25 -6.37 -18.06
C LYS A 77 0.64 -5.13 -17.95
N LYS A 78 0.42 -4.10 -18.78
CA LYS A 78 1.16 -2.83 -18.65
C LYS A 78 0.84 -2.12 -17.32
N GLY A 79 -0.43 -2.13 -16.91
CA GLY A 79 -0.87 -1.51 -15.67
C GLY A 79 -0.46 -2.24 -14.40
N ILE A 80 -0.13 -3.53 -14.48
CA ILE A 80 0.40 -4.32 -13.36
C ILE A 80 1.65 -3.68 -12.76
N ALA A 81 2.44 -2.91 -13.53
CA ALA A 81 3.59 -2.18 -13.00
C ALA A 81 3.24 -1.27 -11.80
N ASN A 82 2.02 -0.70 -11.77
CA ASN A 82 1.54 0.07 -10.63
C ASN A 82 1.34 -0.82 -9.39
N LEU A 83 0.65 -1.95 -9.54
CA LEU A 83 0.44 -2.91 -8.45
C LEU A 83 1.77 -3.48 -7.94
N ALA A 84 2.68 -3.82 -8.85
CA ALA A 84 4.01 -4.32 -8.54
C ALA A 84 4.78 -3.34 -7.64
N ARG A 85 4.79 -2.06 -7.99
CA ARG A 85 5.41 -1.01 -7.18
C ARG A 85 4.80 -0.94 -5.77
N HIS A 86 3.48 -1.01 -5.64
CA HIS A 86 2.84 -0.98 -4.32
C HIS A 86 3.16 -2.23 -3.48
N VAL A 87 3.22 -3.41 -4.10
CA VAL A 87 3.64 -4.66 -3.44
C VAL A 87 5.08 -4.54 -2.93
N GLU A 88 6.00 -4.08 -3.77
CA GLU A 88 7.40 -3.84 -3.41
C GLU A 88 7.54 -2.85 -2.27
N ASN A 89 6.83 -1.71 -2.35
CA ASN A 89 6.83 -0.69 -1.31
C ASN A 89 6.41 -1.26 0.04
N VAL A 90 5.29 -1.99 0.10
CA VAL A 90 4.80 -2.62 1.34
C VAL A 90 5.79 -3.65 1.88
N LYS A 91 6.40 -4.47 1.01
CA LYS A 91 7.48 -5.39 1.40
C LYS A 91 8.70 -4.65 1.96
N GLY A 92 9.01 -3.46 1.44
CA GLY A 92 10.12 -2.61 1.91
C GLY A 92 10.01 -2.24 3.40
N PHE A 93 8.78 -2.02 3.87
CA PHE A 93 8.44 -1.80 5.29
C PHE A 93 8.48 -3.07 6.15
N GLY A 94 8.75 -4.25 5.57
CA GLY A 94 8.79 -5.52 6.28
C GLY A 94 7.40 -6.08 6.64
N VAL A 95 6.34 -5.56 6.00
CA VAL A 95 4.95 -6.01 6.24
C VAL A 95 4.55 -7.03 5.16
N PRO A 96 4.08 -8.24 5.51
CA PRO A 96 3.67 -9.25 4.53
C PRO A 96 2.42 -8.81 3.75
N PRO A 97 2.50 -8.63 2.41
CA PRO A 97 1.33 -8.24 1.61
C PRO A 97 0.49 -9.45 1.17
N VAL A 98 -0.79 -9.18 0.90
CA VAL A 98 -1.69 -9.98 0.05
C VAL A 98 -2.45 -9.03 -0.87
N VAL A 99 -2.69 -9.44 -2.12
CA VAL A 99 -3.47 -8.65 -3.08
C VAL A 99 -4.91 -9.12 -3.05
N ALA A 100 -5.85 -8.19 -2.86
CA ALA A 100 -7.28 -8.44 -3.00
C ALA A 100 -7.77 -7.86 -4.33
N ILE A 101 -8.27 -8.71 -5.22
CA ILE A 101 -8.84 -8.28 -6.51
C ILE A 101 -10.36 -8.21 -6.35
N ASN A 102 -10.92 -7.00 -6.29
CA ASN A 102 -12.37 -6.85 -6.25
C ASN A 102 -12.94 -7.11 -7.65
N ARG A 103 -13.76 -8.16 -7.79
CA ARG A 103 -14.34 -8.54 -9.08
C ARG A 103 -15.48 -7.60 -9.47
N PHE A 104 -15.51 -7.26 -10.76
CA PHE A 104 -16.64 -6.63 -11.42
C PHE A 104 -17.25 -7.59 -12.46
N SER A 105 -18.51 -7.32 -12.81
CA SER A 105 -19.27 -8.17 -13.76
C SER A 105 -18.65 -8.27 -15.16
N ALA A 106 -17.87 -7.26 -15.57
CA ALA A 106 -17.20 -7.23 -16.86
C ALA A 106 -15.79 -7.83 -16.85
N ASP A 107 -15.28 -8.20 -15.67
CA ASP A 107 -13.94 -8.77 -15.55
C ASP A 107 -13.95 -10.22 -16.04
N THR A 108 -13.01 -10.55 -16.92
CA THR A 108 -12.92 -11.92 -17.46
C THR A 108 -11.96 -12.78 -16.65
N ASP A 109 -12.15 -14.10 -16.71
CA ASP A 109 -11.25 -15.03 -16.04
C ASP A 109 -9.82 -14.92 -16.62
N ALA A 110 -9.65 -14.59 -17.90
CA ALA A 110 -8.35 -14.38 -18.51
C ALA A 110 -7.62 -13.16 -17.90
N GLU A 111 -8.34 -12.06 -17.66
CA GLU A 111 -7.79 -10.88 -16.97
C GLU A 111 -7.43 -11.21 -15.51
N LEU A 112 -8.29 -11.92 -14.79
CA LEU A 112 -8.01 -12.36 -13.41
C LEU A 112 -6.77 -13.27 -13.33
N GLN A 113 -6.62 -14.22 -14.27
CA GLN A 113 -5.45 -15.09 -14.32
C GLN A 113 -4.16 -14.32 -14.61
N ALA A 114 -4.21 -13.30 -15.48
CA ALA A 114 -3.04 -12.46 -15.75
C ALA A 114 -2.56 -11.72 -14.49
N VAL A 115 -3.48 -11.20 -13.65
CA VAL A 115 -3.09 -10.58 -12.37
C VAL A 115 -2.54 -11.62 -11.39
N ARG A 116 -3.16 -12.80 -11.28
CA ARG A 116 -2.67 -13.88 -10.41
C ARG A 116 -1.25 -14.31 -10.80
N GLN A 117 -0.98 -14.47 -12.09
CA GLN A 117 0.34 -14.84 -12.59
C GLN A 117 1.40 -13.78 -12.24
N ALA A 118 1.11 -12.50 -12.50
CA ALA A 118 2.08 -11.45 -12.19
C ALA A 118 2.32 -11.29 -10.68
N CYS A 119 1.29 -11.44 -9.85
CA CYS A 119 1.45 -11.46 -8.40
C CYS A 119 2.31 -12.66 -7.94
N ALA A 120 2.18 -13.82 -8.57
CA ALA A 120 3.02 -14.98 -8.29
C ALA A 120 4.50 -14.72 -8.62
N GLU A 121 4.80 -14.03 -9.73
CA GLU A 121 6.15 -13.58 -10.09
C GLU A 121 6.73 -12.61 -9.05
N LEU A 122 5.88 -11.80 -8.42
CA LEU A 122 6.25 -10.92 -7.31
C LEU A 122 6.29 -11.64 -5.96
N HIS A 123 6.08 -12.96 -5.91
CA HIS A 123 5.94 -13.74 -4.67
C HIS A 123 4.90 -13.13 -3.71
N VAL A 124 3.72 -12.80 -4.23
CA VAL A 124 2.55 -12.38 -3.46
C VAL A 124 1.30 -13.10 -3.98
N GLU A 125 0.40 -13.46 -3.08
CA GLU A 125 -0.86 -14.09 -3.45
C GLU A 125 -1.87 -13.02 -3.88
N ALA A 126 -2.62 -13.30 -4.95
CA ALA A 126 -3.75 -12.48 -5.37
C ALA A 126 -5.05 -13.26 -5.25
N ILE A 127 -5.99 -12.70 -4.48
CA ILE A 127 -7.24 -13.35 -4.10
C ILE A 127 -8.39 -12.53 -4.66
N GLU A 128 -9.19 -13.18 -5.50
CA GLU A 128 -10.46 -12.63 -5.96
C GLU A 128 -11.43 -12.45 -4.79
N CYS A 129 -12.10 -11.31 -4.76
CA CYS A 129 -13.01 -10.91 -3.71
C CYS A 129 -14.34 -10.46 -4.30
N ASN A 130 -15.42 -11.14 -3.91
CA ASN A 130 -16.79 -10.92 -4.42
C ASN A 130 -17.75 -10.38 -3.35
N HIS A 131 -17.22 -9.81 -2.26
CA HIS A 131 -17.99 -9.37 -1.11
C HIS A 131 -19.06 -8.30 -1.39
N TRP A 132 -18.92 -7.55 -2.48
CA TRP A 132 -19.97 -6.63 -2.90
C TRP A 132 -21.25 -7.36 -3.33
N ALA A 133 -21.12 -8.53 -3.97
CA ALA A 133 -22.24 -9.36 -4.40
C ALA A 133 -22.65 -10.40 -3.34
N GLU A 134 -21.68 -10.95 -2.60
CA GLU A 134 -21.87 -12.12 -1.73
C GLU A 134 -21.70 -11.83 -0.22
N GLY A 135 -21.51 -10.57 0.15
CA GLY A 135 -21.24 -10.19 1.54
C GLY A 135 -19.95 -10.82 2.09
N SER A 136 -19.90 -11.16 3.37
CA SER A 136 -18.69 -11.71 4.00
C SER A 136 -18.22 -13.04 3.40
N ALA A 137 -19.13 -13.84 2.83
CA ALA A 137 -18.77 -15.11 2.18
C ALA A 137 -17.78 -14.89 1.02
N GLY A 138 -17.93 -13.78 0.29
CA GLY A 138 -17.08 -13.41 -0.85
C GLY A 138 -15.66 -12.97 -0.49
N THR A 139 -15.27 -12.97 0.79
CA THR A 139 -13.92 -12.63 1.27
C THR A 139 -13.34 -13.65 2.24
N GLU A 140 -13.95 -14.81 2.45
CA GLU A 140 -13.43 -15.82 3.39
C GLU A 140 -12.01 -16.28 3.03
N THR A 141 -11.73 -16.48 1.74
CA THR A 141 -10.39 -16.84 1.26
C THR A 141 -9.37 -15.75 1.58
N LEU A 142 -9.73 -14.48 1.39
CA LEU A 142 -8.89 -13.34 1.76
C LEU A 142 -8.65 -13.32 3.27
N ALA A 143 -9.69 -13.49 4.08
CA ALA A 143 -9.59 -13.50 5.54
C ALA A 143 -8.62 -14.58 6.03
N LYS A 144 -8.73 -15.82 5.52
CA LYS A 144 -7.81 -16.93 5.85
C LYS A 144 -6.37 -16.60 5.46
N ALA A 145 -6.16 -15.99 4.28
CA ALA A 145 -4.85 -15.59 3.80
C ALA A 145 -4.22 -14.45 4.62
N VAL A 146 -5.03 -13.53 5.15
CA VAL A 146 -4.60 -12.46 6.07
C VAL A 146 -4.22 -13.05 7.42
N VAL A 147 -5.05 -13.94 7.99
CA VAL A 147 -4.76 -14.65 9.25
C VAL A 147 -3.43 -15.40 9.15
N ALA A 148 -3.25 -16.21 8.11
CA ALA A 148 -2.02 -16.97 7.90
C ALA A 148 -0.76 -16.09 7.84
N ARG A 149 -0.87 -14.86 7.29
CA ARG A 149 0.23 -13.90 7.26
C ARG A 149 0.47 -13.26 8.62
N ALA A 150 -0.59 -12.81 9.27
CA ALA A 150 -0.52 -12.16 10.57
C ALA A 150 0.09 -13.10 11.65
N GLU A 151 -0.20 -14.39 11.56
CA GLU A 151 0.30 -15.41 12.50
C GLU A 151 1.64 -16.05 12.08
N SER A 152 2.12 -15.78 10.87
CA SER A 152 3.33 -16.41 10.34
C SER A 152 4.63 -16.07 11.10
N GLY A 153 4.61 -15.02 11.94
CA GLY A 153 5.79 -14.47 12.58
C GLY A 153 6.78 -13.79 11.62
N LYS A 154 6.41 -13.62 10.34
CA LYS A 154 7.31 -13.05 9.30
C LYS A 154 7.30 -11.53 9.21
N ALA A 155 6.36 -10.86 9.88
CA ALA A 155 6.32 -9.40 9.87
C ALA A 155 7.52 -8.83 10.66
N ASP A 156 8.35 -8.05 9.99
CA ASP A 156 9.51 -7.37 10.55
C ASP A 156 9.40 -5.87 10.28
N PHE A 157 8.34 -5.28 10.85
CA PHE A 157 7.97 -3.90 10.56
C PHE A 157 9.08 -2.92 10.93
N ARG A 158 9.46 -2.09 9.95
CA ARG A 158 10.39 -0.98 10.10
C ARG A 158 9.89 0.24 9.35
N THR A 159 10.17 1.42 9.88
CA THR A 159 9.94 2.69 9.18
C THR A 159 10.92 2.88 8.03
N LEU A 160 10.58 3.72 7.06
CA LEU A 160 11.37 3.91 5.84
C LEU A 160 12.73 4.58 6.10
N TYR A 161 12.78 5.47 7.09
CA TYR A 161 13.96 6.23 7.49
C TYR A 161 14.02 6.42 9.02
N PRO A 162 15.22 6.64 9.60
CA PRO A 162 15.37 6.92 11.02
C PRO A 162 14.99 8.38 11.36
N ASP A 163 14.69 8.65 12.64
CA ASP A 163 14.25 9.97 13.11
C ASP A 163 15.33 11.06 12.92
N ASP A 164 16.60 10.69 13.01
CA ASP A 164 17.75 11.60 12.90
C ASP A 164 18.16 11.95 11.46
N LEU A 165 17.53 11.32 10.45
CA LEU A 165 17.76 11.67 9.07
C LEU A 165 17.37 13.13 8.81
N PRO A 166 18.20 13.95 8.14
CA PRO A 166 17.85 15.34 7.84
C PRO A 166 16.53 15.45 7.07
N LEU A 167 15.72 16.49 7.35
CA LEU A 167 14.38 16.63 6.76
C LEU A 167 14.39 16.53 5.23
N TRP A 168 15.39 17.14 4.58
CA TRP A 168 15.52 17.08 3.13
C TRP A 168 15.79 15.66 2.61
N ASP A 169 16.58 14.89 3.36
CA ASP A 169 16.92 13.51 3.03
C ASP A 169 15.77 12.55 3.31
N LYS A 170 14.90 12.83 4.29
CA LYS A 170 13.63 12.10 4.49
C LYS A 170 12.73 12.21 3.26
N VAL A 171 12.51 13.43 2.77
CA VAL A 171 11.71 13.67 1.55
C VAL A 171 12.34 12.98 0.34
N ARG A 172 13.67 13.06 0.19
CA ARG A 172 14.40 12.37 -0.87
C ARG A 172 14.21 10.85 -0.78
N THR A 173 14.29 10.28 0.42
CA THR A 173 14.14 8.85 0.66
C THR A 173 12.76 8.35 0.24
N ILE A 174 11.70 9.08 0.63
CA ILE A 174 10.32 8.78 0.19
C ILE A 174 10.23 8.81 -1.34
N ALA A 175 10.71 9.89 -1.96
CA ALA A 175 10.61 10.07 -3.41
C ALA A 175 11.33 8.99 -4.20
N GLN A 176 12.56 8.65 -3.81
CA GLN A 176 13.37 7.65 -4.53
C GLN A 176 12.89 6.23 -4.27
N THR A 177 12.58 5.89 -3.01
CA THR A 177 12.26 4.52 -2.63
C THR A 177 10.84 4.13 -3.04
N LEU A 178 9.85 4.99 -2.76
CA LEU A 178 8.44 4.65 -2.96
C LEU A 178 7.91 5.09 -4.33
N TYR A 179 8.28 6.29 -4.79
CA TYR A 179 7.78 6.83 -6.06
C TYR A 179 8.68 6.47 -7.24
N GLY A 180 9.88 5.95 -7.00
CA GLY A 180 10.85 5.66 -8.06
C GLY A 180 11.41 6.91 -8.73
N ALA A 181 11.37 8.07 -8.05
CA ALA A 181 11.91 9.30 -8.57
C ALA A 181 13.44 9.23 -8.63
N GLN A 182 14.06 9.94 -9.59
CA GLN A 182 15.51 10.07 -9.64
C GLN A 182 16.06 10.88 -8.45
N GLY A 183 15.26 11.82 -7.94
CA GLY A 183 15.62 12.70 -6.84
C GLY A 183 14.55 13.75 -6.58
N ILE A 184 14.90 14.78 -5.81
CA ILE A 184 14.01 15.89 -5.47
C ILE A 184 14.63 17.22 -5.87
N ILE A 185 13.79 18.13 -6.36
CA ILE A 185 14.15 19.52 -6.65
C ILE A 185 13.12 20.44 -5.99
N ALA A 186 13.58 21.59 -5.52
CA ALA A 186 12.73 22.67 -5.03
C ALA A 186 13.50 23.98 -5.13
N ASP A 187 12.75 25.08 -5.17
CA ASP A 187 13.29 26.43 -5.19
C ASP A 187 14.10 26.75 -3.93
N LYS A 188 14.98 27.76 -4.02
CA LYS A 188 15.82 28.21 -2.91
C LYS A 188 15.00 28.48 -1.64
N LYS A 189 13.83 29.12 -1.78
CA LYS A 189 12.92 29.42 -0.66
C LYS A 189 12.54 28.17 0.14
N ILE A 190 12.25 27.06 -0.54
CA ILE A 190 11.87 25.80 0.11
C ILE A 190 13.08 25.19 0.81
N ARG A 191 14.24 25.14 0.15
CA ARG A 191 15.47 24.61 0.75
C ARG A 191 15.90 25.40 2.00
N ASP A 192 15.77 26.72 1.95
CA ASP A 192 16.05 27.60 3.10
C ASP A 192 15.09 27.28 4.26
N GLN A 193 13.80 27.05 3.99
CA GLN A 193 12.81 26.68 5.00
C GLN A 193 13.11 25.31 5.64
N PHE A 194 13.53 24.31 4.85
CA PHE A 194 14.00 23.03 5.40
C PHE A 194 15.20 23.21 6.32
N ALA A 195 16.17 24.05 5.94
CA ALA A 195 17.35 24.35 6.76
C ALA A 195 16.98 25.09 8.05
N GLU A 196 16.01 26.01 7.99
CA GLU A 196 15.47 26.71 9.15
C GLU A 196 14.82 25.73 10.13
N PHE A 197 13.92 24.87 9.66
CA PHE A 197 13.28 23.85 10.51
C PHE A 197 14.28 22.87 11.12
N GLN A 198 15.30 22.48 10.37
CA GLN A 198 16.38 21.65 10.89
C GLN A 198 17.11 22.34 12.05
N LYS A 199 17.48 23.63 11.88
CA LYS A 199 18.17 24.43 12.90
C LYS A 199 17.30 24.72 14.12
N ALA A 200 15.99 24.88 13.93
CA ALA A 200 15.02 25.13 14.98
C ALA A 200 14.67 23.87 15.81
N GLY A 201 15.33 22.73 15.54
CA GLY A 201 15.13 21.49 16.30
C GLY A 201 13.98 20.62 15.81
N TYR A 202 13.32 20.97 14.71
CA TYR A 202 12.24 20.16 14.10
C TYR A 202 12.77 19.01 13.23
N GLY A 203 14.09 18.84 13.13
CA GLY A 203 14.73 17.83 12.29
C GLY A 203 14.31 16.39 12.56
N HIS A 204 13.85 16.11 13.78
CA HIS A 204 13.48 14.76 14.24
C HIS A 204 12.05 14.36 13.87
N TYR A 205 11.22 15.28 13.37
CA TYR A 205 9.86 14.93 12.94
C TYR A 205 9.89 14.11 11.64
N PRO A 206 8.96 13.15 11.46
CA PRO A 206 8.72 12.50 10.17
C PRO A 206 8.19 13.50 9.14
#